data_AF-A0A1X6N1S0-F1
#
_entry.id   AF-A0A1X6N1S0-F1
#
_cell.length_a   1.000
_cell.length_b   1.000
_cell.length_c   1.000
_cell.angle_alpha   90.00
_cell.angle_beta   90.00
_cell.angle_gamma   90.00
#
_symmetry.space_group_name_H-M   'P 1'
#
loop_
_entity.id
_entity.type
_entity.pdbx_description
1 polymer ?
#
loop_
_entity_poly.entity_id
_entity_poly.type
_entity_poly.pdbx_seq_one_letter_code
_entity_poly.pdbx_strand_id
1 'polypeptide(L)' 'MPPIVDYRGHISHPFLQHLVALLSVYELGPLSSPIPKYDGPADWQTDSILRSLGAMARRMYTAEEALASIRASE' A
#
# COMPACT_ATOMS: atom_id res chain seq x y z
N MET A 1 15.57 30.47 15.58
CA MET A 1 14.31 30.11 14.91
C MET A 1 14.55 28.81 14.15
N PRO A 2 13.81 27.73 14.41
CA PRO A 2 13.83 26.58 13.50
C PRO A 2 13.19 26.99 12.16
N PRO A 3 13.66 26.46 11.02
CA PRO A 3 13.04 26.75 9.74
C PRO A 3 11.59 26.24 9.75
N ILE A 4 10.66 27.08 9.30
CA ILE A 4 9.29 26.67 9.01
C ILE A 4 9.40 25.71 7.82
N VAL A 5 9.32 24.41 8.10
CA VAL A 5 9.26 23.38 7.07
C VAL A 5 7.98 23.62 6.29
N ASP A 6 8.12 24.00 5.02
CA ASP A 6 6.99 24.31 4.15
C ASP A 6 6.37 22.99 3.67
N TYR A 7 5.51 22.39 4.50
CA TYR A 7 4.81 21.14 4.22
C TYR A 7 3.84 21.24 3.02
N ARG A 8 3.61 22.43 2.46
CA ARG A 8 2.70 22.63 1.33
C ARG A 8 3.25 22.07 0.01
N GLY A 9 4.58 22.00 -0.15
CA GLY A 9 5.21 21.30 -1.28
C GLY A 9 5.15 19.77 -1.18
N HIS A 10 4.88 19.22 0.01
CA HIS A 10 4.78 17.78 0.26
C HIS A 10 3.44 17.16 -0.19
N ILE A 11 2.45 17.97 -0.57
CA ILE A 11 1.10 17.50 -0.93
C ILE A 11 1.07 16.78 -2.29
N SER A 12 2.11 16.95 -3.12
CA SER A 12 2.16 16.40 -4.49
C SER A 12 3.34 15.48 -4.74
N HIS A 13 3.80 14.71 -3.73
CA HIS A 13 4.78 13.66 -4.01
C HIS A 13 4.07 12.49 -4.71
N PRO A 14 4.35 12.20 -6.00
CA PRO A 14 3.57 11.25 -6.79
C PRO A 14 3.56 9.85 -6.18
N PHE A 15 4.68 9.43 -5.58
CA PHE A 15 4.76 8.16 -4.88
C PHE A 15 3.92 8.12 -3.60
N LEU A 16 3.80 9.23 -2.85
CA LEU A 16 2.98 9.23 -1.63
C LEU A 16 1.49 9.19 -1.97
N GLN A 17 1.07 9.89 -3.03
CA GLN A 17 -0.29 9.79 -3.54
C GLN A 17 -0.61 8.37 -3.99
N HIS A 18 0.31 7.72 -4.70
CA HIS A 18 0.19 6.32 -5.07
C HIS A 18 0.11 5.41 -3.84
N LEU A 19 0.96 5.62 -2.84
CA LEU A 19 0.98 4.82 -1.62
C LEU A 19 -0.35 4.91 -0.86
N VAL A 20 -0.94 6.10 -0.76
CA VAL A 20 -2.28 6.29 -0.16
C VAL A 20 -3.33 5.48 -0.92
N ALA A 21 -3.37 5.61 -2.25
CA ALA A 21 -4.32 4.85 -3.06
C ALA A 21 -4.14 3.33 -2.93
N LEU A 22 -2.89 2.86 -2.89
CA LEU A 22 -2.54 1.45 -2.75
C LEU A 22 -2.94 0.89 -1.39
N LEU A 23 -2.71 1.63 -0.31
CA LEU A 23 -3.14 1.24 1.03
C LEU A 23 -4.67 1.19 1.15
N SER A 24 -5.38 2.18 0.61
CA SER A 24 -6.85 2.15 0.59
C SER A 24 -7.41 0.94 -0.16
N VAL A 25 -6.74 0.46 -1.22
CA VAL A 25 -7.16 -0.78 -1.89
C VAL A 25 -6.93 -2.01 -1.02
N TYR A 26 -5.80 -2.09 -0.29
CA TYR A 26 -5.57 -3.19 0.64
C TYR A 26 -6.57 -3.21 1.80
N GLU A 27 -7.00 -2.04 2.28
CA GLU A 27 -8.05 -1.93 3.32
C GLU A 27 -9.42 -2.46 2.85
N LEU A 28 -9.73 -2.38 1.55
CA LEU A 28 -10.98 -2.90 0.99
C LEU A 28 -10.98 -4.43 0.81
N GLY A 29 -9.83 -5.08 0.97
CA GLY A 29 -9.68 -6.54 0.83
C GLY A 29 -9.47 -7.02 -0.62
N PRO A 30 -9.22 -8.33 -0.82
CA PRO A 30 -8.69 -8.91 -2.06
C PRO A 30 -9.63 -8.87 -3.27
N LEU A 31 -10.92 -8.60 -3.08
CA LEU A 31 -11.95 -8.74 -4.13
C LEU A 31 -12.48 -7.41 -4.67
N SER A 32 -11.99 -6.28 -4.16
CA SER A 32 -12.73 -5.02 -4.27
C SER A 32 -12.25 -4.09 -5.39
N SER A 33 -10.99 -4.20 -5.84
CA SER A 33 -10.45 -3.31 -6.88
C SER A 33 -9.13 -3.81 -7.48
N PRO A 34 -8.82 -3.51 -8.75
CA PRO A 34 -7.48 -3.71 -9.29
C PRO A 34 -6.43 -2.93 -8.48
N ILE A 35 -5.30 -3.59 -8.21
CA ILE A 35 -4.17 -2.99 -7.50
C ILE A 35 -3.58 -1.86 -8.37
N PRO A 36 -3.53 -0.61 -7.87
CA PRO A 36 -2.92 0.50 -8.59
C PRO A 36 -1.47 0.19 -8.95
N LYS A 37 -1.06 0.54 -10.17
CA LYS A 37 0.34 0.49 -10.59
C LYS A 37 0.98 1.87 -10.45
N TYR A 38 2.26 1.89 -10.09
CA TYR A 38 3.03 3.12 -10.02
C TYR A 38 3.88 3.28 -11.29
N ASP A 39 3.51 4.23 -12.15
CA ASP A 39 4.24 4.55 -13.38
C ASP A 39 5.03 5.87 -13.26
N GLY A 40 5.16 6.41 -12.04
CA GLY A 40 5.88 7.65 -11.76
C GLY A 40 7.40 7.46 -11.58
N PRO A 41 8.13 8.54 -11.25
CA PRO A 41 9.56 8.45 -10.95
C PRO A 41 9.83 7.45 -9.82
N ALA A 42 10.67 6.46 -10.09
CA ALA A 42 11.04 5.41 -9.16
C ALA A 42 12.56 5.41 -8.91
N ASP A 43 12.91 5.19 -7.65
CA ASP A 43 14.25 4.91 -7.18
C ASP A 43 14.27 3.64 -6.31
N TRP A 44 15.46 3.28 -5.82
CA TRP A 44 15.63 2.10 -4.96
C TRP A 44 14.78 2.15 -3.69
N GLN A 45 14.45 3.34 -3.16
CA GLN A 45 13.61 3.49 -1.97
C GLN A 45 12.17 3.14 -2.31
N THR A 46 11.64 3.71 -3.40
CA THR A 46 10.27 3.42 -3.87
C THR A 46 10.09 1.93 -4.19
N ASP A 47 11.08 1.31 -4.86
CA ASP A 47 11.06 -0.12 -5.18
C ASP A 47 11.09 -1.00 -3.93
N SER A 48 11.91 -0.64 -2.94
CA SER A 48 12.01 -1.35 -1.67
C SER A 48 10.69 -1.29 -0.89
N ILE A 49 10.05 -0.11 -0.87
CA ILE A 49 8.75 0.09 -0.23
C ILE A 49 7.66 -0.74 -0.93
N LEU A 50 7.55 -0.66 -2.25
CA LEU A 50 6.54 -1.41 -3.02
C LEU A 50 6.71 -2.92 -2.86
N ARG A 51 7.95 -3.42 -2.89
CA ARG A 51 8.26 -4.84 -2.66
C ARG A 51 7.84 -5.29 -1.26
N SER A 52 8.20 -4.50 -0.23
CA SER A 52 7.87 -4.81 1.16
C SER A 52 6.36 -4.82 1.38
N LEU A 53 5.65 -3.86 0.81
CA LEU A 53 4.19 -3.77 0.90
C LEU A 53 3.51 -4.95 0.19
N GLY A 54 3.98 -5.36 -0.99
CA GLY A 54 3.48 -6.55 -1.66
C GLY A 54 3.68 -7.84 -0.85
N ALA A 55 4.81 -7.96 -0.14
CA ALA A 55 5.04 -9.08 0.76
C ALA A 55 4.09 -9.08 1.97
N MET A 56 3.81 -7.91 2.54
CA MET A 56 2.83 -7.75 3.63
C MET A 56 1.41 -8.08 3.17
N ALA A 57 0.97 -7.55 2.03
CA ALA A 57 -0.34 -7.83 1.46
C ALA A 57 -0.54 -9.33 1.20
N ARG A 58 0.46 -10.01 0.64
CA ARG A 58 0.40 -11.46 0.43
C ARG A 58 0.21 -12.23 1.75
N ARG A 59 0.95 -11.85 2.81
CA ARG A 59 0.80 -12.47 4.14
C ARG A 59 -0.59 -12.23 4.73
N MET A 60 -1.11 -11.01 4.58
CA MET A 60 -2.46 -10.65 5.01
C MET A 60 -3.52 -11.49 4.30
N TYR A 61 -3.49 -11.57 2.97
CA TYR A 61 -4.44 -12.37 2.20
C TYR A 61 -4.36 -13.86 2.53
N THR A 62 -3.17 -14.43 2.71
CA THR A 62 -3.03 -15.83 3.16
C THR A 62 -3.63 -16.04 4.55
N ALA A 63 -3.48 -15.07 5.46
CA ALA A 63 -4.10 -15.16 6.79
C ALA A 63 -5.63 -15.06 6.71
N GLU A 64 -6.16 -14.18 5.88
CA GLU A 64 -7.61 -14.04 5.64
C GLU A 64 -8.21 -15.31 5.02
N GLU A 65 -7.54 -15.92 4.04
CA GLU A 65 -7.96 -17.17 3.41
C GLU A 65 -7.95 -18.35 4.40
N ALA A 66 -6.91 -18.44 5.23
CA ALA A 66 -6.84 -19.45 6.29
C ALA A 66 -7.96 -19.27 7.32
N LEU A 67 -8.25 -18.03 7.74
CA LEU A 67 -9.35 -17.72 8.65
C LEU A 67 -10.72 -18.07 8.04
N ALA A 68 -10.92 -17.76 6.75
CA ALA A 68 -12.14 -18.11 6.04
C ALA A 68 -12.33 -19.63 5.96
N SER A 69 -11.25 -20.38 5.71
CA SER A 69 -11.28 -21.84 5.65
C SER A 69 -11.64 -22.48 7.00
N ILE A 70 -11.10 -21.93 8.09
CA ILE A 70 -11.44 -22.35 9.46
C ILE A 70 -12.92 -22.09 9.73
N ARG A 71 -13.41 -20.88 9.46
CA ARG A 71 -14.83 -20.51 9.68
C ARG A 71 -15.81 -21.32 8.84
N ALA A 72 -15.41 -21.76 7.65
CA ALA A 72 -16.24 -22.58 6.76
C ALA A 72 -16.31 -24.06 7.19
N SER A 73 -15.38 -24.50 8.05
CA SER A 73 -15.30 -25.87 8.56
C SER A 73 -15.98 -26.04 9.93
N GLU A 74 -16.48 -24.93 10.51
CA GLU A 74 -17.23 -24.85 11.75
C GLU A 74 -18.74 -24.94 11.48
#